data_AF-A0A4V6A8B2-F1
#
_entry.id   AF-A0A4V6A8B2-F1
#
_cell.length_a   1.000
_cell.length_b   1.000
_cell.length_c   1.000
_cell.angle_alpha   90.00
_cell.angle_beta   90.00
_cell.angle_gamma   90.00
#
_symmetry.space_group_name_H-M   'P 1'
#
loop_
_entity.id
_entity.type
_entity.pdbx_description
1 polymer ?
#
loop_
_entity_poly.entity_id
_entity_poly.type
_entity_poly.pdbx_seq_one_letter_code
_entity_poly.pdbx_strand_id
1 'polypeptide(L)'
;MGSSSFPLPNSNWSEQKNKLFENALAIYDKDSPDRWRNIARFVGETTEEEVKKQYEILLDDIKRIESDQVPLPNYKNHEESIKENSIMSNEGDR
;
A
#
# COMPACT_ATOMS: atom_id res chain seq x y z
N MET A 1 -8.89 -5.22 11.51
CA MET A 1 -7.46 -4.91 11.28
C MET A 1 -7.45 -3.78 10.26
N GLY A 2 -6.90 -2.64 10.67
CA GLY A 2 -7.13 -1.35 10.03
C GLY A 2 -6.58 -1.29 8.60
N SER A 3 -7.33 -0.61 7.74
CA SER A 3 -6.91 -0.21 6.40
C SER A 3 -5.50 0.38 6.47
N SER A 4 -4.53 -0.26 5.80
CA SER A 4 -3.20 0.32 5.62
C SER A 4 -3.30 1.42 4.57
N SER A 5 -3.89 2.56 4.95
CA SER A 5 -3.55 3.82 4.31
C SER A 5 -2.11 4.08 4.69
N PHE A 6 -1.19 3.81 3.78
CA PHE A 6 0.18 4.31 3.92
C PHE A 6 0.07 5.81 4.17
N PRO A 7 0.52 6.31 5.33
CA PRO A 7 0.40 7.73 5.63
C PRO A 7 1.38 8.43 4.69
N LEU A 8 0.84 9.08 3.65
CA LEU A 8 1.60 9.96 2.78
C LEU A 8 2.28 11.00 3.66
N PRO A 9 3.61 10.99 3.81
CA PRO A 9 4.28 11.92 4.69
C PRO A 9 4.16 13.31 4.08
N ASN A 10 3.37 14.17 4.72
CA ASN A 10 3.23 15.61 4.46
C ASN A 10 2.28 16.03 3.31
N SER A 11 1.39 15.17 2.83
CA SER A 11 0.30 15.65 1.97
C SER A 11 -0.77 16.33 2.84
N ASN A 12 -1.09 17.60 2.57
CA ASN A 12 -2.17 18.35 3.23
C ASN A 12 -3.57 17.86 2.78
N TRP A 13 -3.67 16.61 2.32
CA TRP A 13 -4.89 16.00 1.83
C TRP A 13 -5.54 15.15 2.91
N SER A 14 -6.86 15.31 3.06
CA SER A 14 -7.65 14.44 3.91
C SER A 14 -7.79 13.04 3.30
N GLU A 15 -8.02 12.04 4.14
CA GLU A 15 -8.28 10.66 3.68
C GLU A 15 -9.46 10.57 2.72
N GLN A 16 -10.52 11.36 2.96
CA GLN A 16 -11.69 11.41 2.10
C GLN A 16 -11.32 11.96 0.71
N LYS A 17 -10.53 13.02 0.66
CA LYS A 17 -10.04 13.62 -0.59
C LYS A 17 -9.16 12.63 -1.36
N ASN A 18 -8.30 11.90 -0.66
CA ASN A 18 -7.46 10.86 -1.26
C ASN A 18 -8.29 9.72 -1.86
N LYS A 19 -9.32 9.24 -1.17
CA LYS A 19 -10.24 8.21 -1.71
C LYS A 19 -10.95 8.68 -2.98
N LEU A 20 -11.43 9.92 -3.00
CA LEU A 20 -12.08 10.48 -4.19
C LEU A 20 -11.12 10.58 -5.38
N PHE A 21 -9.86 10.94 -5.12
CA PHE A 21 -8.82 11.00 -6.14
C PHE A 21 -8.46 9.64 -6.71
N GLU A 22 -8.27 8.62 -5.85
CA GLU A 22 -8.03 7.25 -6.31
C GLU A 22 -9.18 6.73 -7.18
N ASN A 23 -10.43 6.97 -6.77
CA ASN A 23 -11.61 6.66 -7.58
C ASN A 23 -11.60 7.43 -8.91
N ALA A 24 -11.25 8.71 -8.88
CA ALA A 24 -11.19 9.53 -10.08
C ALA A 24 -10.09 9.05 -11.05
N LEU A 25 -8.94 8.57 -10.56
CA LEU A 25 -7.90 7.97 -11.39
C LEU A 25 -8.36 6.70 -12.10
N ALA A 26 -9.29 5.95 -11.51
CA ALA A 26 -9.90 4.77 -12.13
C ALA A 26 -10.95 5.13 -13.19
N ILE A 27 -11.66 6.24 -13.03
CA ILE A 27 -12.66 6.74 -13.99
C ILE A 27 -11.99 7.45 -15.17
N TYR A 28 -11.00 8.30 -14.88
CA TYR A 28 -10.27 9.10 -15.86
C TYR A 28 -8.88 8.49 -16.05
N ASP A 29 -8.77 7.61 -17.04
CA ASP A 29 -7.52 6.97 -17.43
C ASP A 29 -6.50 7.97 -18.00
N LYS A 30 -5.33 7.46 -18.37
CA LYS A 30 -4.22 8.28 -18.90
C LYS A 30 -4.51 8.94 -20.25
N ASP A 31 -5.44 8.37 -21.03
CA ASP A 31 -5.76 8.81 -22.39
C ASP A 31 -6.99 9.75 -22.40
N SER A 32 -7.62 9.94 -21.24
CA SER A 32 -8.74 10.85 -21.05
C SER A 32 -8.35 12.30 -21.36
N PRO A 33 -9.06 13.00 -22.27
CA PRO A 33 -8.83 14.42 -22.50
C PRO A 33 -9.16 15.20 -21.22
N ASP A 34 -8.40 16.26 -20.95
CA ASP A 34 -8.58 17.10 -19.75
C ASP A 34 -8.63 16.30 -18.42
N ARG A 35 -7.93 15.16 -18.37
CA ARG A 35 -7.88 14.24 -17.22
C ARG A 35 -7.81 14.97 -15.88
N TRP A 36 -6.80 15.83 -15.72
CA TRP A 36 -6.54 16.54 -14.46
C TRP A 36 -7.67 17.48 -14.07
N ARG A 37 -8.25 18.17 -15.05
CA ARG A 37 -9.41 19.04 -14.85
C ARG A 37 -10.63 18.26 -14.38
N ASN A 38 -10.88 17.10 -15.00
CA ASN A 38 -12.00 16.25 -14.64
C ASN A 38 -11.82 15.64 -13.25
N ILE A 39 -10.61 15.23 -12.89
CA ILE A 39 -10.28 14.75 -11.54
C ILE A 39 -10.46 15.86 -10.51
N ALA A 40 -9.93 17.07 -10.75
CA ALA A 40 -10.10 18.20 -9.84
C ALA A 40 -11.59 18.53 -9.60
N ARG A 41 -12.40 18.50 -10.65
CA ARG A 41 -13.86 18.66 -10.54
C ARG A 41 -14.52 17.53 -9.76
N PHE A 42 -14.05 16.29 -9.90
CA PHE A 42 -14.61 15.13 -9.21
C PHE A 42 -14.27 15.12 -7.72
N VAL A 43 -13.02 15.44 -7.38
CA VAL A 43 -12.54 15.50 -5.99
C VAL A 43 -13.17 16.70 -5.26
N GLY A 44 -13.41 17.79 -5.98
CA GLY A 44 -13.94 19.03 -5.41
C GLY A 44 -12.86 19.81 -4.64
N GLU A 45 -13.09 21.11 -4.45
CA GLU A 45 -12.20 22.02 -3.69
C GLU A 45 -10.70 21.80 -3.98
N THR A 46 -10.38 21.61 -5.27
CA THR A 46 -9.03 21.32 -5.78
C THR A 46 -8.78 22.02 -7.10
N THR A 47 -7.51 22.34 -7.34
CA THR A 47 -7.05 22.78 -8.67
C THR A 47 -6.34 21.65 -9.41
N GLU A 48 -6.15 21.81 -10.72
CA GLU A 48 -5.42 20.85 -11.55
C GLU A 48 -3.98 20.66 -11.08
N GLU A 49 -3.35 21.74 -10.61
CA GLU A 49 -1.97 21.75 -10.12
C GLU A 49 -1.85 20.93 -8.83
N GLU A 50 -2.81 21.07 -7.91
CA GLU A 50 -2.85 20.28 -6.68
C GLU A 50 -3.02 18.78 -6.97
N VAL A 51 -3.88 18.44 -7.92
CA VAL A 51 -4.11 17.06 -8.34
C VAL A 51 -2.85 16.47 -8.99
N LYS A 52 -2.17 17.23 -9.87
CA LYS A 52 -0.91 16.81 -10.49
C LYS A 52 0.17 16.57 -9.44
N LYS A 53 0.33 17.49 -8.48
CA LYS A 53 1.28 17.32 -7.37
C LYS A 53 0.99 16.07 -6.55
N GLN A 54 -0.28 15.81 -6.24
CA GLN A 54 -0.66 14.59 -5.51
C GLN A 54 -0.35 13.32 -6.33
N TYR A 55 -0.54 13.37 -7.64
CA TYR A 55 -0.19 12.27 -8.53
C TYR A 55 1.33 12.00 -8.57
N GLU A 56 2.15 13.05 -8.59
CA GLU A 56 3.62 12.91 -8.51
C GLU A 56 4.05 12.25 -7.20
N ILE A 57 3.48 12.67 -6.06
CA ILE A 57 3.73 12.04 -4.76
C ILE A 57 3.37 10.54 -4.79
N LEU A 58 2.22 10.20 -5.39
CA LEU A 58 1.80 8.80 -5.54
C LEU A 58 2.80 7.99 -6.37
N LEU A 59 3.31 8.55 -7.48
CA LEU A 59 4.31 7.88 -8.30
C LEU A 59 5.63 7.66 -7.57
N ASP A 60 6.09 8.65 -6.80
CA ASP A 60 7.30 8.54 -6.00
C ASP A 60 7.16 7.45 -4.92
N ASP A 61 6.00 7.34 -4.29
CA ASP A 61 5.72 6.28 -3.31
C ASP A 61 5.69 4.89 -3.95
N ILE A 62 5.06 4.74 -5.12
CA ILE A 62 5.09 3.48 -5.89
C ILE A 62 6.52 3.09 -6.20
N LYS A 63 7.33 4.03 -6.71
CA LYS A 63 8.74 3.78 -7.03
C LYS A 63 9.56 3.36 -5.80
N ARG A 64 9.27 3.94 -4.63
CA ARG A 64 9.92 3.56 -3.37
C ARG A 64 9.55 2.14 -2.94
N ILE A 65 8.30 1.74 -3.16
CA ILE A 65 7.83 0.37 -2.88
C ILE A 65 8.48 -0.63 -3.86
N GLU A 66 8.48 -0.33 -5.16
CA GLU A 66 9.03 -1.20 -6.21
C GLU A 66 10.55 -1.37 -6.13
N SER A 67 11.26 -0.41 -5.53
CA SER A 67 12.71 -0.49 -5.36
C SER A 67 13.16 -1.27 -4.12
N ASP A 68 12.26 -2.01 -3.46
CA ASP A 68 12.50 -2.76 -2.21
C ASP A 68 13.15 -1.90 -1.11
N GLN A 69 12.97 -0.58 -1.18
CA GLN A 69 13.48 0.36 -0.17
C GLN A 69 12.61 0.41 1.10
N VAL A 70 11.59 -0.45 1.17
CA VAL A 70 10.82 -0.68 2.39
C VAL A 70 11.39 -1.94 3.05
N PRO A 71 12.03 -1.84 4.23
CA PRO A 71 12.46 -3.02 4.96
C PRO A 71 11.24 -3.92 5.20
N LEU A 72 11.31 -5.17 4.74
CA LEU A 72 10.28 -6.14 5.08
C LEU A 72 10.21 -6.26 6.60
N PRO A 73 9.01 -6.33 7.20
CA PRO A 73 8.87 -6.63 8.61
C PRO A 73 9.65 -7.90 8.94
N ASN A 74 10.38 -7.90 10.07
CA ASN A 74 11.00 -9.10 10.59
C ASN A 74 9.89 -10.05 11.08
N TYR A 75 9.33 -10.81 10.15
CA TYR A 75 8.52 -11.98 10.45
C TYR A 75 9.46 -13.00 11.06
N LYS A 76 9.60 -12.96 12.38
CA LYS A 76 10.22 -14.06 13.12
C LYS A 76 9.47 -15.31 12.67
N ASN A 77 10.15 -16.16 11.90
CA ASN A 77 9.68 -17.48 11.60
C ASN A 77 9.41 -18.10 12.96
N HIS A 78 8.14 -18.31 13.27
CA HIS A 78 7.80 -19.24 14.32
C HIS A 78 8.24 -20.58 13.74
N GLU A 79 9.48 -20.96 14.02
CA GLU A 79 9.96 -22.31 13.84
C GLU A 79 8.99 -23.15 14.66
N GLU A 80 7.97 -23.68 13.97
CA GLU A 80 7.11 -24.69 14.50
C GLU A 80 8.04 -25.78 14.99
N SER A 81 8.12 -25.88 16.31
CA SER A 81 8.68 -26.99 17.02
C SER A 81 8.02 -28.25 16.49
N ILE A 82 8.60 -28.88 15.47
CA ILE A 82 8.44 -30.30 15.27
C ILE A 82 9.24 -30.92 16.41
N LYS A 83 8.56 -31.03 17.55
CA LYS A 83 8.99 -31.83 18.68
C LYS A 83 9.19 -33.25 18.15
N GLU A 84 10.46 -33.59 18.02
CA GLU A 84 11.06 -34.89 18.26
C GLU A 84 10.14 -35.80 19.10
N ASN A 85 9.35 -36.64 18.43
CA ASN A 85 8.56 -37.67 19.08
C ASN A 85 8.42 -38.93 18.21
N SER A 86 9.54 -39.39 17.63
CA SER A 86 9.59 -40.69 16.94
C SER A 86 10.75 -41.62 17.31
N ILE A 87 11.49 -41.36 18.40
CA ILE A 87 12.44 -42.34 18.94
C ILE A 87 12.05 -42.66 20.39
N MET A 88 10.90 -43.34 20.54
CA MET A 88 10.75 -44.29 21.64
C MET A 88 11.47 -45.55 21.19
N SER A 89 12.74 -45.64 21.54
CA SER A 89 13.53 -46.86 21.49
C SER A 89 12.73 -47.98 22.15
N ASN A 90 12.41 -49.00 21.38
CA ASN A 90 11.87 -50.24 21.90
C ASN A 90 13.06 -51.06 22.40
N GLU A 91 13.50 -50.84 23.63
CA GLU A 91 14.37 -51.75 24.37
C GLU A 91 13.84 -51.92 25.79
N GLY A 92 13.53 -53.16 26.14
CA GLY A 92 12.95 -53.54 27.43
C GLY A 92 12.71 -55.05 27.55
N ASP A 93 13.82 -55.80 27.64
CA ASP A 93 14.04 -57.01 28.44
C ASP A 93 12.89 -58.03 28.64
N ARG A 94 12.98 -59.17 27.93
CA ARG A 94 13.27 -60.52 28.46
C ARG A 94 13.22 -61.60 27.37
#